data_AF-A0A352NE36-F1
#
_entry.id   AF-A0A352NE36-F1
#
_cell.length_a   1.000
_cell.length_b   1.000
_cell.length_c   1.000
_cell.angle_alpha   90.00
_cell.angle_beta   90.00
_cell.angle_gamma   90.00
#
_symmetry.space_group_name_H-M   'P 1'
#
loop_
_entity.id
_entity.type
_entity.pdbx_description
1 polymer ?
#
loop_
_entity_poly.entity_id
_entity_poly.type
_entity_poly.pdbx_seq_one_letter_code
_entity_poly.pdbx_strand_id
1 'polypeptide(L)'
;NEAIRNTTFNDQPTVLEDFYDDLTPAVQAIVQPVSIPAEVPAIEDAAVAPWIGDRWIPAEWEEERFNEVRADRTTIGGSTRQAFALSLADVVHLSTDERAFRNHAARVGGRNSWWWLRTPGASGRAWDVGWPTTPGRLLGTFRVDGSNANGGVRPALIIHQ
;
A
#
# COMPACT_ATOMS: atom_id res chain seq x y z
N ASN A 1 7.30 -1.87 -10.43
CA ASN A 1 7.96 -1.82 -9.12
C ASN A 1 7.76 -3.16 -8.40
N GLU A 2 8.84 -3.78 -7.97
CA GLU A 2 8.90 -5.12 -7.36
C GLU A 2 8.73 -5.03 -5.84
N ALA A 3 8.11 -6.05 -5.24
CA ALA A 3 8.05 -6.17 -3.78
C ALA A 3 9.35 -6.80 -3.24
N ILE A 4 9.83 -6.30 -2.11
CA ILE A 4 10.89 -6.92 -1.31
C ILE A 4 10.27 -8.16 -0.66
N ARG A 5 10.62 -9.34 -1.19
CA ARG A 5 10.00 -10.63 -0.84
C ARG A 5 10.43 -11.13 0.53
N ASN A 6 9.67 -12.09 1.07
CA ASN A 6 9.94 -12.72 2.38
C ASN A 6 9.94 -11.72 3.55
N THR A 7 9.13 -10.68 3.46
CA THR A 7 8.96 -9.67 4.52
C THR A 7 7.53 -9.70 5.03
N THR A 8 7.38 -9.54 6.35
CA THR A 8 6.06 -9.47 6.99
C THR A 8 5.50 -8.06 6.95
N PHE A 9 4.23 -7.89 7.33
CA PHE A 9 3.67 -6.57 7.56
C PHE A 9 4.36 -5.87 8.74
N ASN A 10 4.74 -6.63 9.77
CA ASN A 10 5.40 -6.08 10.95
C ASN A 10 6.82 -5.57 10.66
N ASP A 11 7.50 -6.16 9.68
CA ASP A 11 8.84 -5.72 9.25
C ASP A 11 8.79 -4.47 8.36
N GLN A 12 7.58 -4.03 7.94
CA GLN A 12 7.40 -2.98 6.94
C GLN A 12 8.15 -1.68 7.24
N PRO A 13 8.14 -1.13 8.47
CA PRO A 13 8.89 0.09 8.78
C PRO A 13 10.40 -0.07 8.53
N THR A 14 11.02 -1.11 9.08
CA THR A 14 12.45 -1.37 8.92
C THR A 14 12.84 -1.65 7.48
N VAL A 15 12.04 -2.44 6.76
CA VAL A 15 12.32 -2.76 5.35
C VAL A 15 12.26 -1.51 4.45
N LEU A 16 11.37 -0.56 4.76
CA LEU A 16 11.26 0.70 4.01
C LEU A 16 12.40 1.66 4.34
N GLU A 17 12.82 1.70 5.61
CA GLU A 17 13.99 2.47 6.07
C GLU A 17 15.27 1.96 5.38
N ASP A 18 15.55 0.65 5.49
CA ASP A 18 16.70 0.00 4.85
C ASP A 18 16.70 0.25 3.33
N PHE A 19 15.55 0.09 2.68
CA PHE A 19 15.42 0.37 1.24
C PHE A 19 15.77 1.82 0.88
N TYR A 20 15.36 2.79 1.71
CA TYR A 20 15.63 4.19 1.46
C TYR A 20 17.10 4.53 1.69
N ASP A 21 17.71 3.97 2.74
CA ASP A 21 19.12 4.18 3.08
C ASP A 21 20.07 3.58 2.03
N ASP A 22 19.66 2.49 1.38
CA ASP A 22 20.40 1.86 0.28
C ASP A 22 20.30 2.64 -1.05
N LEU A 23 19.43 3.66 -1.14
CA LEU A 23 19.36 4.51 -2.34
C LEU A 23 20.63 5.35 -2.48
N THR A 24 21.03 5.60 -3.72
CA THR A 24 22.16 6.52 -3.96
C THR A 24 21.84 7.92 -3.41
N PRO A 25 22.84 8.68 -2.94
CA PRO A 25 22.62 10.04 -2.46
C PRO A 25 21.91 10.95 -3.48
N ALA A 26 22.14 10.72 -4.77
CA ALA A 26 21.47 11.46 -5.84
C ALA A 26 19.96 11.18 -5.89
N VAL A 27 19.54 9.93 -5.64
CA VAL A 27 18.12 9.57 -5.57
C VAL A 27 17.50 10.11 -4.28
N GLN A 28 18.16 9.94 -3.12
CA GLN A 28 17.68 10.52 -1.85
C GLN A 28 17.52 12.04 -1.93
N ALA A 29 18.39 12.72 -2.68
CA ALA A 29 18.34 14.16 -2.89
C ALA A 29 17.08 14.64 -3.64
N ILE A 30 16.50 13.80 -4.51
CA ILE A 30 15.28 14.14 -5.27
C ILE A 30 14.00 13.59 -4.65
N VAL A 31 14.09 12.75 -3.61
CA VAL A 31 12.91 12.29 -2.86
C VAL A 31 12.30 13.45 -2.08
N GLN A 32 10.99 13.59 -2.22
CA GLN A 32 10.17 14.56 -1.50
C GLN A 32 9.86 14.05 -0.09
N PRO A 33 9.80 14.94 0.92
CA PRO A 33 9.28 14.57 2.22
C PRO A 33 7.79 14.22 2.10
N VAL A 34 7.36 13.22 2.87
CA VAL A 34 5.97 12.75 2.87
C VAL A 34 5.36 12.88 4.26
N SER A 35 4.06 13.19 4.28
CA SER A 35 3.24 13.15 5.49
C SER A 35 2.54 11.81 5.60
N ILE A 36 2.82 11.08 6.68
CA ILE A 36 2.19 9.81 7.04
C ILE A 36 1.68 9.97 8.49
N PRO A 37 0.45 9.55 8.81
CA PRO A 37 -0.06 9.65 10.17
C PRO A 37 0.78 8.78 11.13
N ALA A 38 0.97 9.25 12.36
CA ALA A 38 1.69 8.49 13.39
C ALA A 38 0.94 7.21 13.78
N GLU A 39 -0.39 7.25 13.78
CA GLU A 39 -1.27 6.10 13.95
C GLU A 39 -1.99 5.85 12.63
N VAL A 40 -1.70 4.71 12.00
CA VAL A 40 -2.33 4.34 10.73
C VAL A 40 -3.74 3.82 11.00
N PRO A 41 -4.79 4.41 10.40
CA PRO A 41 -6.16 3.96 10.62
C PRO A 41 -6.39 2.57 10.01
N ALA A 42 -7.14 1.75 10.73
CA ALA A 42 -7.49 0.39 10.33
C ALA A 42 -8.92 0.32 9.77
N ILE A 43 -9.15 -0.63 8.86
CA ILE A 43 -10.51 -0.99 8.45
C ILE A 43 -10.61 -2.48 8.17
N GLU A 44 -11.62 -3.13 8.74
CA GLU A 44 -11.83 -4.56 8.54
C GLU A 44 -12.32 -4.88 7.14
N ASP A 45 -11.87 -5.99 6.55
CA ASP A 45 -12.26 -6.43 5.21
C ASP A 45 -13.78 -6.45 4.98
N ALA A 46 -14.52 -6.94 5.98
CA ALA A 46 -15.96 -7.08 5.93
C ALA A 46 -16.69 -5.72 5.91
N ALA A 47 -16.11 -4.68 6.50
CA ALA A 47 -16.67 -3.34 6.55
C ALA A 47 -16.53 -2.58 5.21
N VAL A 48 -15.69 -3.09 4.29
CA VAL A 48 -15.39 -2.42 3.03
C VAL A 48 -16.42 -2.71 1.93
N ALA A 49 -17.16 -3.82 2.04
CA ALA A 49 -18.24 -4.11 1.10
C ALA A 49 -19.32 -3.00 1.13
N PRO A 50 -20.02 -2.73 0.00
CA PRO A 50 -19.89 -3.38 -1.31
C PRO A 50 -18.69 -2.89 -2.14
N TRP A 51 -18.33 -3.66 -3.17
CA TRP A 51 -17.18 -3.40 -4.05
C TRP A 51 -17.63 -2.94 -5.43
N ILE A 52 -16.89 -2.00 -6.03
CA ILE A 52 -16.89 -1.84 -7.49
C ILE A 52 -16.04 -2.96 -8.07
N GLY A 53 -16.60 -3.68 -9.05
CA GLY A 53 -15.94 -4.82 -9.69
C GLY A 53 -15.56 -5.93 -8.70
N ASP A 54 -14.67 -6.82 -9.13
CA ASP A 54 -14.17 -7.93 -8.30
C ASP A 54 -13.07 -7.44 -7.34
N ARG A 55 -13.51 -6.83 -6.23
CA ARG A 55 -12.64 -6.27 -5.19
C ARG A 55 -11.62 -5.27 -5.75
N TRP A 56 -12.06 -4.45 -6.69
CA TRP A 56 -11.23 -3.44 -7.35
C TRP A 56 -11.01 -2.25 -6.43
N ILE A 57 -12.09 -1.58 -6.03
CA ILE A 57 -12.14 -0.49 -5.03
C ILE A 57 -13.48 -0.55 -4.27
N PRO A 58 -13.59 0.03 -3.08
CA PRO A 58 -14.86 0.10 -2.34
C PRO A 58 -15.89 0.92 -3.14
N ALA A 59 -17.14 0.45 -3.25
CA ALA A 59 -18.17 1.12 -4.04
C ALA A 59 -18.68 2.40 -3.39
N GLU A 60 -18.72 2.41 -2.07
CA GLU A 60 -19.28 3.49 -1.26
C GLU A 60 -18.16 4.27 -0.58
N TRP A 61 -17.07 4.54 -1.30
CA TRP A 61 -15.85 5.11 -0.74
C TRP A 61 -16.04 6.45 -0.03
N GLU A 62 -17.11 7.19 -0.37
CA GLU A 62 -17.46 8.48 0.25
C GLU A 62 -18.23 8.35 1.58
N GLU A 63 -18.65 7.15 1.98
CA GLU A 63 -19.34 6.92 3.26
C GLU A 63 -18.46 7.23 4.47
N GLU A 64 -19.11 7.59 5.59
CA GLU A 64 -18.44 8.02 6.82
C GLU A 64 -17.49 6.98 7.39
N ARG A 65 -17.82 5.68 7.24
CA ARG A 65 -16.99 4.55 7.70
C ARG A 65 -15.59 4.52 7.08
N PHE A 66 -15.38 5.22 5.97
CA PHE A 66 -14.09 5.34 5.30
C PHE A 66 -13.33 6.62 5.68
N ASN A 67 -13.90 7.55 6.45
CA ASN A 67 -13.30 8.87 6.68
C ASN A 67 -11.84 8.81 7.13
N GLU A 68 -11.52 7.98 8.12
CA GLU A 68 -10.16 7.85 8.64
C GLU A 68 -9.21 7.24 7.61
N VAL A 69 -9.57 6.08 7.04
CA VAL A 69 -8.74 5.42 6.03
C VAL A 69 -8.61 6.22 4.73
N ARG A 70 -9.62 7.02 4.39
CA ARG A 70 -9.63 7.95 3.24
C ARG A 70 -8.72 9.15 3.49
N ALA A 71 -8.64 9.62 4.74
CA ALA A 71 -7.73 10.68 5.16
C ALA A 71 -6.26 10.22 5.22
N ASP A 72 -5.99 8.93 5.39
CA ASP A 72 -4.64 8.33 5.29
C ASP A 72 -4.15 8.24 3.83
N ARG A 73 -4.24 9.33 3.06
CA ARG A 73 -3.62 9.44 1.74
C ARG A 73 -2.23 10.07 1.88
N THR A 74 -1.22 9.45 1.29
CA THR A 74 0.12 10.03 1.31
C THR A 74 0.16 11.28 0.44
N THR A 75 0.66 12.37 1.02
CA THR A 75 0.84 13.65 0.34
C THR A 75 2.26 14.16 0.56
N ILE A 76 2.73 15.02 -0.34
CA ILE A 76 3.98 15.76 -0.13
C ILE A 76 3.77 16.67 1.08
N GLY A 77 4.63 16.54 2.08
CA GLY A 77 4.49 17.24 3.35
C GLY A 77 5.42 16.68 4.41
N GLY A 78 5.38 17.25 5.62
CA GLY A 78 6.28 16.85 6.70
C GLY A 78 7.74 17.28 6.47
N SER A 79 8.64 16.72 7.28
CA SER A 79 10.07 17.04 7.29
C SER A 79 10.98 15.89 6.85
N THR A 80 10.43 14.68 6.70
CA THR A 80 11.21 13.45 6.51
C THR A 80 11.06 12.92 5.10
N ARG A 81 12.18 12.83 4.38
CA ARG A 81 12.29 12.12 3.10
C ARG A 81 12.47 10.64 3.42
N GLN A 82 11.60 9.79 2.89
CA GLN A 82 11.57 8.37 3.22
C GLN A 82 10.83 7.60 2.13
N ALA A 83 11.09 6.29 2.06
CA ALA A 83 10.20 5.37 1.38
C ALA A 83 8.97 5.08 2.23
N PHE A 84 7.87 4.70 1.58
CA PHE A 84 6.63 4.36 2.27
C PHE A 84 5.89 3.22 1.56
N ALA A 85 5.01 2.53 2.28
CA ALA A 85 4.03 1.63 1.68
C ALA A 85 2.73 2.38 1.41
N LEU A 86 2.08 2.08 0.28
CA LEU A 86 0.80 2.69 -0.10
C LEU A 86 -0.30 2.30 0.89
N SER A 87 -1.19 3.22 1.25
CA SER A 87 -2.42 2.94 2.00
C SER A 87 -3.53 2.48 1.07
N LEU A 88 -4.65 2.06 1.66
CA LEU A 88 -5.89 1.82 0.94
C LEU A 88 -6.33 3.07 0.17
N ALA A 89 -6.23 4.26 0.77
CA ALA A 89 -6.55 5.52 0.08
C ALA A 89 -5.62 5.80 -1.10
N ASP A 90 -4.32 5.52 -0.97
CA ASP A 90 -3.39 5.67 -2.08
C ASP A 90 -3.74 4.72 -3.23
N VAL A 91 -4.08 3.47 -2.93
CA VAL A 91 -4.47 2.48 -3.95
C VAL A 91 -5.78 2.86 -4.61
N VAL A 92 -6.80 3.28 -3.85
CA VAL A 92 -8.07 3.78 -4.41
C VAL A 92 -7.79 4.95 -5.34
N HIS A 93 -7.03 5.93 -4.86
CA HIS A 93 -6.66 7.11 -5.64
C HIS A 93 -5.92 6.74 -6.94
N LEU A 94 -4.92 5.86 -6.88
CA LEU A 94 -4.17 5.41 -8.06
C LEU A 94 -4.97 4.53 -9.02
N SER A 95 -6.15 4.09 -8.61
CA SER A 95 -7.07 3.23 -9.36
C SER A 95 -8.25 3.98 -10.00
N THR A 96 -8.36 5.28 -9.76
CA THR A 96 -9.32 6.18 -10.44
C THR A 96 -8.67 6.85 -11.66
N ASP A 97 -9.46 7.02 -12.73
CA ASP A 97 -9.19 7.69 -14.03
C ASP A 97 -7.73 8.03 -14.41
N GLU A 98 -7.23 7.30 -15.42
CA GLU A 98 -5.92 7.43 -16.10
C GLU A 98 -4.64 7.32 -15.26
N ARG A 99 -4.77 7.03 -13.97
CA ARG A 99 -3.64 6.83 -13.06
C ARG A 99 -2.94 5.47 -13.24
N ALA A 100 -1.98 5.20 -12.36
CA ALA A 100 -1.04 4.09 -12.49
C ALA A 100 -1.70 2.69 -12.48
N PHE A 101 -2.81 2.51 -11.77
CA PHE A 101 -3.52 1.23 -11.70
C PHE A 101 -4.78 1.25 -12.56
N ARG A 102 -4.63 0.87 -13.83
CA ARG A 102 -5.75 0.89 -14.81
C ARG A 102 -6.62 -0.36 -14.78
N ASN A 103 -6.13 -1.44 -14.20
CA ASN A 103 -6.81 -2.72 -14.03
C ASN A 103 -6.07 -3.57 -12.99
N HIS A 104 -6.62 -4.73 -12.63
CA HIS A 104 -6.02 -5.66 -11.67
C HIS A 104 -4.58 -6.05 -12.03
N ALA A 105 -4.30 -6.35 -13.31
CA ALA A 105 -2.96 -6.76 -13.74
C ALA A 105 -1.92 -5.64 -13.52
N ALA A 106 -2.28 -4.38 -13.76
CA ALA A 106 -1.42 -3.23 -13.53
C ALA A 106 -1.13 -2.99 -12.02
N ARG A 107 -1.95 -3.53 -11.11
CA ARG A 107 -1.76 -3.42 -9.67
C ARG A 107 -0.82 -4.49 -9.11
N VAL A 108 -0.66 -5.61 -9.80
CA VAL A 108 0.24 -6.70 -9.37
C VAL A 108 1.69 -6.20 -9.29
N GLY A 109 2.41 -6.65 -8.27
CA GLY A 109 3.82 -6.31 -8.09
C GLY A 109 4.71 -6.88 -9.20
N GLY A 110 5.89 -6.28 -9.38
CA GLY A 110 6.88 -6.77 -10.33
C GLY A 110 7.20 -8.25 -10.13
N ARG A 111 7.45 -8.96 -11.24
CA ARG A 111 7.67 -10.42 -11.24
C ARG A 111 6.53 -11.20 -10.57
N ASN A 112 5.29 -10.79 -10.80
CA ASN A 112 4.10 -11.51 -10.36
C ASN A 112 4.12 -11.71 -8.84
N SER A 113 4.08 -10.61 -8.09
CA SER A 113 4.11 -10.65 -6.63
C SER A 113 2.90 -9.98 -6.00
N TRP A 114 2.45 -10.51 -4.86
CA TRP A 114 1.56 -9.79 -3.96
C TRP A 114 2.37 -8.73 -3.19
N TRP A 115 1.69 -7.74 -2.60
CA TRP A 115 2.37 -6.76 -1.77
C TRP A 115 1.50 -6.12 -0.69
N TRP A 116 2.12 -5.80 0.44
CA TRP A 116 1.49 -5.16 1.60
C TRP A 116 1.11 -3.69 1.35
N LEU A 117 -0.09 -3.31 1.77
CA LEU A 117 -0.43 -1.91 2.05
C LEU A 117 0.04 -1.57 3.47
N ARG A 118 0.11 -0.28 3.82
CA ARG A 118 0.31 0.14 5.22
C ARG A 118 -0.94 0.03 6.07
N THR A 119 -2.12 0.01 5.44
CA THR A 119 -3.41 0.00 6.13
C THR A 119 -3.64 -1.33 6.86
N PRO A 120 -3.83 -1.33 8.18
CA PRO A 120 -4.19 -2.52 8.93
C PRO A 120 -5.63 -2.99 8.63
N GLY A 121 -5.85 -4.29 8.76
CA GLY A 121 -7.16 -4.93 8.70
C GLY A 121 -7.77 -5.09 10.09
N ALA A 122 -8.54 -6.16 10.29
CA ALA A 122 -8.92 -6.61 11.63
C ALA A 122 -7.69 -6.99 12.46
N SER A 123 -7.85 -7.18 13.78
CA SER A 123 -6.73 -7.54 14.67
C SER A 123 -5.90 -8.72 14.13
N GLY A 124 -4.59 -8.52 14.00
CA GLY A 124 -3.65 -9.49 13.43
C GLY A 124 -3.72 -9.66 11.91
N ARG A 125 -4.47 -8.80 11.20
CA ARG A 125 -4.59 -8.79 9.73
C ARG A 125 -4.13 -7.44 9.14
N ALA A 126 -3.72 -7.47 7.89
CA ALA A 126 -3.37 -6.29 7.11
C ALA A 126 -3.93 -6.39 5.69
N TRP A 127 -3.95 -5.24 5.01
CA TRP A 127 -4.32 -5.16 3.62
C TRP A 127 -3.17 -5.52 2.68
N ASP A 128 -3.49 -6.27 1.63
CA ASP A 128 -2.58 -6.58 0.53
C ASP A 128 -3.24 -6.42 -0.84
N VAL A 129 -2.39 -6.29 -1.86
CA VAL A 129 -2.77 -6.55 -3.25
C VAL A 129 -2.41 -7.99 -3.58
N GLY A 130 -3.44 -8.78 -3.89
CA GLY A 130 -3.33 -10.23 -4.02
C GLY A 130 -2.61 -10.73 -5.27
N TRP A 131 -1.97 -11.91 -5.12
CA TRP A 131 -1.37 -12.76 -6.14
C TRP A 131 -1.00 -14.13 -5.52
N PRO A 132 -1.02 -15.28 -6.25
CA PRO A 132 -1.47 -15.49 -7.63
C PRO A 132 -2.98 -15.75 -7.76
N THR A 133 -3.64 -16.17 -6.68
CA THR A 133 -5.04 -16.64 -6.72
C THR A 133 -6.05 -15.51 -6.91
N THR A 134 -5.67 -14.28 -6.52
CA THR A 134 -6.53 -13.09 -6.47
C THR A 134 -5.80 -11.90 -7.10
N PRO A 135 -5.32 -12.02 -8.35
CA PRO A 135 -4.39 -11.07 -8.95
C PRO A 135 -4.97 -9.66 -8.92
N GLY A 136 -4.27 -8.73 -8.27
CA GLY A 136 -4.62 -7.30 -8.22
C GLY A 136 -5.81 -6.93 -7.32
N ARG A 137 -6.44 -7.91 -6.65
CA ARG A 137 -7.57 -7.65 -5.74
C ARG A 137 -7.08 -7.07 -4.42
N LEU A 138 -7.89 -6.21 -3.80
CA LEU A 138 -7.66 -5.73 -2.44
C LEU A 138 -8.22 -6.74 -1.43
N LEU A 139 -7.38 -7.18 -0.50
CA LEU A 139 -7.73 -8.15 0.54
C LEU A 139 -7.24 -7.66 1.90
N GLY A 140 -8.12 -7.56 2.90
CA GLY A 140 -7.84 -7.11 4.27
C GLY A 140 -7.78 -8.24 5.28
N THR A 141 -7.51 -9.47 4.81
CA THR A 141 -7.58 -10.70 5.63
C THR A 141 -6.25 -11.42 5.73
N PHE A 142 -5.17 -10.91 5.17
CA PHE A 142 -3.88 -11.58 5.25
C PHE A 142 -3.23 -11.32 6.61
N ARG A 143 -2.61 -12.34 7.22
CA ARG A 143 -2.05 -12.25 8.57
C ARG A 143 -0.81 -11.38 8.57
N VAL A 144 -0.65 -10.53 9.58
CA VAL A 144 0.49 -9.60 9.68
C VAL A 144 1.85 -10.30 9.78
N ASP A 145 1.89 -11.54 10.26
CA ASP A 145 3.06 -12.43 10.33
C ASP A 145 3.31 -13.21 9.03
N GLY A 146 2.46 -13.02 8.01
CA GLY A 146 2.60 -13.66 6.72
C GLY A 146 3.87 -13.22 6.00
N SER A 147 4.68 -14.18 5.56
CA SER A 147 5.87 -13.95 4.74
C SER A 147 6.08 -15.15 3.82
N ASN A 148 6.34 -14.90 2.54
CA ASN A 148 6.70 -15.94 1.59
C ASN A 148 7.41 -15.36 0.36
N ALA A 149 7.93 -16.25 -0.47
CA ALA A 149 8.70 -15.89 -1.66
C ALA A 149 7.85 -15.22 -2.76
N ASN A 150 6.53 -15.15 -2.65
CA ASN A 150 5.64 -14.61 -3.68
C ASN A 150 5.21 -13.16 -3.42
N GLY A 151 5.72 -12.51 -2.37
CA GLY A 151 5.42 -11.10 -2.10
C GLY A 151 5.98 -10.59 -0.77
N GLY A 152 5.63 -9.36 -0.43
CA GLY A 152 6.12 -8.67 0.76
C GLY A 152 5.91 -7.16 0.68
N VAL A 153 6.80 -6.41 1.30
CA VAL A 153 6.78 -4.94 1.34
C VAL A 153 7.11 -4.36 -0.04
N ARG A 154 6.33 -3.39 -0.51
CA ARG A 154 6.58 -2.69 -1.78
C ARG A 154 6.85 -1.21 -1.54
N PRO A 155 8.12 -0.77 -1.59
CA PRO A 155 8.47 0.64 -1.39
C PRO A 155 7.87 1.55 -2.45
N ALA A 156 7.44 2.73 -2.04
CA ALA A 156 7.05 3.84 -2.90
C ALA A 156 7.84 5.10 -2.51
N LEU A 157 8.07 5.97 -3.49
CA LEU A 157 8.74 7.26 -3.35
C LEU A 157 7.93 8.31 -4.11
N ILE A 158 7.89 9.54 -3.59
CA ILE A 158 7.51 10.72 -4.37
C ILE A 158 8.81 11.45 -4.71
N ILE A 159 9.09 11.65 -5.99
CA ILE A 159 10.31 12.30 -6.47
C ILE A 159 9.99 13.63 -7.15
N HIS A 160 10.87 14.61 -7.02
CA HIS A 160 10.83 15.83 -7.83
C HIS A 160 11.34 15.49 -9.23
N GLN A 161 10.63 15.94 -10.27
CA GLN A 161 11.09 15.89 -11.67
C GLN A 161 11.82 17.16 -12.07
#